data_AF-A0A382SXM3-F1
#
_entry.id   AF-A0A382SXM3-F1
#
_cell.length_a   1.000
_cell.length_b   1.000
_cell.length_c   1.000
_cell.angle_alpha   90.00
_cell.angle_beta   90.00
_cell.angle_gamma   90.00
#
_symmetry.space_group_name_H-M   'P 1'
#
loop_
_entity.id
_entity.type
_entity.pdbx_description
1 polymer ?
#
loop_
_entity_poly.entity_id
_entity_poly.type
_entity_poly.pdbx_seq_one_letter_code
_entity_poly.pdbx_strand_id
1 'polypeptide(L)'
;MLGSMGLASSIALGIALKKPKKKVFVFDGDGNILMNLGSLTTIGVISPKNLVHVVFDNSIHESTGGQPTHSSVIKIEKIAKSCGYTVYKIKSKAKLKDVLTKFKNFRGPIMILVKVESSKKISSRVQL
;
A
#
# COMPACT_ATOMS: atom_id res chain seq x y z
N MET A 1 11.29 9.02 -11.85
CA MET A 1 11.29 9.83 -10.60
C MET A 1 12.38 9.28 -9.71
N LEU A 2 13.33 10.10 -9.28
CA LEU A 2 14.31 9.72 -8.27
C LEU A 2 13.78 10.17 -6.90
N GLY A 3 13.55 9.21 -5.98
CA GLY A 3 13.32 9.48 -4.56
C GLY A 3 11.94 10.01 -4.14
N SER A 4 10.92 10.04 -5.01
CA SER A 4 9.62 10.65 -4.66
C SER A 4 8.68 9.69 -3.91
N MET A 5 8.87 9.61 -2.60
CA MET A 5 7.99 8.87 -1.68
C MET A 5 6.54 9.38 -1.76
N GLY A 6 5.58 8.47 -1.59
CA GLY A 6 4.14 8.80 -1.53
C GLY A 6 3.43 9.02 -2.87
N LEU A 7 4.10 8.86 -4.02
CA LEU A 7 3.45 9.08 -5.33
C LEU A 7 2.97 7.81 -6.03
N ALA A 8 3.36 6.63 -5.55
CA ALA A 8 2.97 5.36 -6.14
C ALA A 8 1.45 5.22 -6.27
N SER A 9 0.70 5.58 -5.22
CA SER A 9 -0.77 5.58 -5.20
C SER A 9 -1.38 6.45 -6.31
N SER A 10 -0.85 7.66 -6.49
CA SER A 10 -1.36 8.63 -7.47
C SER A 10 -1.08 8.20 -8.91
N ILE A 11 0.12 7.64 -9.16
CA ILE A 11 0.48 7.06 -10.46
C ILE A 11 -0.43 5.87 -10.77
N ALA A 12 -0.65 4.99 -9.80
CA ALA A 12 -1.49 3.81 -9.97
C ALA A 12 -2.94 4.17 -10.28
N LEU A 13 -3.48 5.21 -9.66
CA LEU A 13 -4.79 5.76 -9.97
C LEU A 13 -4.87 6.18 -11.46
N GLY A 14 -3.91 6.96 -11.94
CA GLY A 14 -3.87 7.38 -13.35
C GLY A 14 -3.83 6.20 -14.32
N ILE A 15 -3.04 5.17 -14.01
CA ILE A 15 -2.97 3.94 -14.81
C ILE A 15 -4.30 3.18 -14.77
N ALA A 16 -4.92 3.05 -13.59
CA ALA A 16 -6.19 2.35 -13.40
C ALA A 16 -7.32 2.99 -14.22
N LEU A 17 -7.36 4.34 -14.25
CA LEU A 17 -8.29 5.10 -15.06
C LEU A 17 -8.05 4.94 -16.57
N LYS A 18 -6.78 4.93 -17.01
CA LYS A 18 -6.46 4.78 -18.43
C LYS A 18 -6.64 3.35 -18.96
N LYS A 19 -6.57 2.34 -18.10
CA LYS A 19 -6.65 0.92 -18.46
C LYS A 19 -7.73 0.19 -17.65
N PRO A 20 -9.03 0.55 -17.79
CA PRO A 20 -10.10 0.04 -16.92
C PRO A 20 -10.32 -1.48 -17.00
N LYS A 21 -9.92 -2.12 -18.10
CA LYS A 21 -10.01 -3.58 -18.31
C LYS A 21 -8.83 -4.37 -17.71
N LYS A 22 -7.74 -3.70 -17.31
CA LYS A 22 -6.58 -4.34 -16.70
C LYS A 22 -6.58 -4.04 -15.20
N LYS A 23 -6.28 -5.06 -14.40
CA LYS A 23 -6.14 -4.89 -12.96
C LYS A 23 -4.78 -4.26 -12.65
N VAL A 24 -4.78 -3.20 -11.84
CA VAL A 24 -3.59 -2.43 -11.49
C VAL A 24 -3.25 -2.72 -10.05
N PHE A 25 -2.05 -3.22 -9.84
CA PHE A 25 -1.47 -3.41 -8.51
C PHE A 25 -0.45 -2.31 -8.26
N VAL A 26 -0.54 -1.71 -7.09
CA VAL A 26 0.49 -0.81 -6.58
C VAL A 26 1.02 -1.36 -5.27
N PHE A 27 2.34 -1.50 -5.21
CA PHE A 27 3.07 -1.91 -4.04
C PHE A 27 3.66 -0.67 -3.39
N ASP A 28 3.34 -0.47 -2.12
CA ASP A 28 3.65 0.76 -1.39
C ASP A 28 4.09 0.44 0.03
N GLY A 29 4.71 1.42 0.69
CA GLY A 29 5.12 1.34 2.09
C GLY A 29 4.23 2.18 2.98
N ASP A 30 4.11 1.82 4.26
CA ASP A 30 3.38 2.61 5.25
C ASP A 30 3.88 4.06 5.34
N GLY A 31 5.19 4.27 5.33
CA GLY A 31 5.78 5.62 5.30
C GLY A 31 5.35 6.44 4.08
N ASN A 32 5.28 5.82 2.90
CA ASN A 32 4.82 6.50 1.68
C ASN A 32 3.35 6.92 1.77
N ILE A 33 2.49 6.06 2.33
CA ILE A 33 1.08 6.39 2.54
C ILE A 33 0.94 7.58 3.46
N LEU A 34 1.69 7.59 4.56
CA LEU A 34 1.66 8.69 5.53
C LEU A 34 2.15 10.02 4.92
N MET A 35 3.06 9.98 3.94
CA MET A 35 3.51 11.17 3.22
C MET A 35 2.50 11.72 2.21
N ASN A 36 1.52 10.92 1.76
CA ASN A 36 0.51 11.36 0.81
C ASN A 36 -0.87 10.74 1.09
N LEU A 37 -1.44 11.07 2.26
CA LEU A 37 -2.78 10.62 2.65
C LEU A 37 -3.88 11.15 1.71
N GLY A 38 -3.68 12.33 1.10
CA GLY A 38 -4.63 12.90 0.13
C GLY A 38 -4.82 12.03 -1.13
N SER A 39 -3.88 11.15 -1.44
CA SER A 39 -4.09 10.16 -2.50
C SER A 39 -5.21 9.16 -2.17
N LEU A 40 -5.37 8.78 -0.90
CA LEU A 40 -6.41 7.83 -0.49
C LEU A 40 -7.81 8.44 -0.64
N THR A 41 -7.98 9.72 -0.29
CA THR A 41 -9.28 10.40 -0.45
C THR A 41 -9.67 10.47 -1.93
N THR A 42 -8.71 10.84 -2.79
CA THR A 42 -8.91 10.94 -4.23
C THR A 42 -9.27 9.59 -4.86
N ILE A 43 -8.50 8.54 -4.53
CA ILE A 43 -8.78 7.18 -5.02
C ILE A 43 -10.15 6.69 -4.52
N GLY A 44 -10.45 6.98 -3.26
CA GLY A 44 -11.73 6.68 -2.62
C GLY A 44 -12.93 7.23 -3.36
N VAL A 45 -12.89 8.53 -3.66
CA VAL A 45 -13.97 9.25 -4.37
C VAL A 45 -14.10 8.76 -5.81
N ILE A 46 -12.98 8.60 -6.53
CA ILE A 46 -12.99 8.15 -7.93
C ILE A 46 -13.38 6.67 -8.05
N SER A 47 -13.07 5.88 -7.02
CA SER A 47 -13.43 4.47 -6.84
C SER A 47 -13.15 3.56 -8.06
N PRO A 48 -11.90 3.51 -8.59
CA PRO A 48 -11.57 2.64 -9.71
C PRO A 48 -11.72 1.15 -9.32
N LYS A 49 -12.62 0.45 -10.03
CA LYS A 49 -12.96 -0.97 -9.77
C LYS A 49 -11.78 -1.94 -9.97
N ASN A 50 -10.73 -1.50 -10.67
CA ASN A 50 -9.58 -2.31 -11.07
C ASN A 50 -8.29 -1.99 -10.28
N LEU A 51 -8.34 -1.16 -9.24
CA LEU A 51 -7.15 -0.79 -8.46
C LEU A 51 -7.03 -1.62 -7.17
N VAL A 52 -5.82 -2.13 -6.95
CA VAL A 52 -5.42 -2.85 -5.72
C VAL A 52 -4.15 -2.26 -5.16
N HIS A 53 -4.25 -1.76 -3.94
CA HIS A 53 -3.18 -1.09 -3.20
C HIS A 53 -2.62 -2.01 -2.13
N VAL A 54 -1.46 -2.60 -2.40
CA VAL A 54 -0.75 -3.45 -1.46
C VAL A 54 0.21 -2.58 -0.66
N VAL A 55 -0.04 -2.47 0.64
CA VAL A 55 0.78 -1.65 1.54
C VAL A 55 1.53 -2.57 2.48
N PHE A 56 2.86 -2.54 2.42
CA PHE A 56 3.73 -3.20 3.39
C PHE A 56 3.97 -2.27 4.56
N ASP A 57 3.66 -2.74 5.76
CA ASP A 57 3.70 -1.95 6.98
C ASP A 57 4.63 -2.60 8.01
N ASN A 58 5.90 -2.20 7.96
CA ASN A 58 6.93 -2.52 8.96
C ASN A 58 7.03 -1.44 10.06
N SER A 59 6.32 -0.31 9.90
CA SER A 59 6.33 0.84 10.82
C SER A 59 7.68 1.57 10.90
N ILE A 60 8.53 1.47 9.87
CA ILE A 60 9.81 2.16 9.79
C ILE A 60 10.13 2.65 8.35
N HIS A 61 10.79 3.79 8.22
CA HIS A 61 11.41 4.26 6.99
C HIS A 61 12.73 3.49 6.73
N GLU A 62 12.59 2.22 6.38
CA GLU A 62 13.71 1.27 6.30
C GLU A 62 14.80 1.69 5.30
N SER A 63 14.44 2.35 4.19
CA SER A 63 15.40 2.78 3.16
C SER A 63 16.23 4.01 3.53
N THR A 64 15.85 4.78 4.55
CA THR A 64 16.49 6.08 4.90
C THR A 64 17.16 6.08 6.26
N GLY A 65 17.38 4.89 6.85
CA GLY A 65 18.04 4.74 8.16
C GLY A 65 17.15 4.15 9.26
N GLY A 66 15.94 3.70 8.95
CA GLY A 66 15.10 2.93 9.88
C GLY A 66 14.36 3.77 10.92
N GLN A 67 14.17 5.05 10.65
CA GLN A 67 13.39 5.93 11.52
C GLN A 67 11.95 5.40 11.64
N PRO A 68 11.33 5.42 12.83
CA PRO A 68 9.97 4.93 13.00
C PRO A 68 8.98 5.75 12.16
N THR A 69 8.01 5.08 11.57
CA THR A 69 6.82 5.75 11.03
C THR A 69 5.72 5.81 12.10
N HIS A 70 4.73 6.66 11.85
CA HIS A 70 3.58 6.79 12.72
C HIS A 70 2.57 5.64 12.56
N SER A 71 2.80 4.65 11.68
CA SER A 71 1.86 3.53 11.47
C SER A 71 1.80 2.55 12.65
N SER A 72 2.77 2.64 13.58
CA SER A 72 2.75 1.93 14.87
C SER A 72 1.59 2.38 15.77
N VAL A 73 1.17 3.65 15.65
CA VAL A 73 0.08 4.26 16.42
C VAL A 73 -1.15 4.49 15.55
N ILE A 74 -0.95 5.05 14.36
CA ILE A 74 -1.99 5.42 13.41
C ILE A 74 -2.41 4.20 12.58
N LYS A 75 -3.69 3.87 12.66
CA LYS A 75 -4.27 2.70 11.97
C LYS A 75 -4.60 3.04 10.52
N ILE A 76 -3.64 2.85 9.61
CA ILE A 76 -3.81 3.05 8.16
C ILE A 76 -5.07 2.35 7.65
N GLU A 77 -5.38 1.14 8.14
CA GLU A 77 -6.58 0.42 7.70
C GLU A 77 -7.89 1.17 8.00
N LYS A 78 -7.94 1.96 9.07
CA LYS A 78 -9.12 2.74 9.44
C LYS A 78 -9.25 3.99 8.57
N ILE A 79 -8.12 4.64 8.27
CA ILE A 79 -8.10 5.79 7.36
C ILE A 79 -8.57 5.36 5.97
N ALA A 80 -7.99 4.29 5.43
CA ALA A 80 -8.37 3.78 4.11
C ALA A 80 -9.85 3.39 4.04
N LYS A 81 -10.39 2.72 5.08
CA LYS A 81 -11.83 2.43 5.17
C LYS A 81 -12.68 3.70 5.15
N SER A 82 -12.26 4.72 5.89
CA SER A 82 -12.97 6.02 5.93
C SER A 82 -12.92 6.75 4.58
N CYS A 83 -11.89 6.48 3.78
CA CYS A 83 -11.79 6.95 2.41
C CYS A 83 -12.55 6.07 1.40
N GLY A 84 -13.28 5.03 1.81
CA GLY A 84 -14.07 4.19 0.90
C GLY A 84 -13.34 2.98 0.31
N TYR A 85 -12.17 2.62 0.84
CA TYR A 85 -11.51 1.36 0.44
C TYR A 85 -12.16 0.14 1.10
N THR A 86 -12.22 -0.95 0.34
CA THR A 86 -12.33 -2.28 0.96
C THR A 86 -10.95 -2.72 1.46
N VAL A 87 -10.81 -2.93 2.77
CA VAL A 87 -9.49 -3.16 3.38
C VAL A 87 -9.34 -4.57 3.96
N TYR A 88 -8.28 -5.26 3.56
CA TYR A 88 -7.83 -6.54 4.11
C TYR A 88 -6.53 -6.35 4.89
N LYS A 89 -6.60 -6.47 6.22
CA LYS A 89 -5.41 -6.47 7.09
C LYS A 89 -4.87 -7.89 7.26
N ILE A 90 -3.62 -8.08 6.83
CA ILE A 90 -2.92 -9.36 6.76
C ILE A 90 -1.79 -9.37 7.79
N LYS A 91 -1.76 -10.43 8.60
CA LYS A 91 -0.73 -10.67 9.62
C LYS A 91 -0.05 -12.04 9.48
N SER A 92 -0.46 -12.85 8.50
CA SER A 92 0.07 -14.19 8.29
C SER A 92 0.07 -14.56 6.82
N LYS A 93 1.00 -15.44 6.42
CA LYS A 93 1.13 -15.94 5.05
C LYS A 93 -0.12 -16.71 4.60
N ALA A 94 -0.76 -17.46 5.50
CA ALA A 94 -2.00 -18.18 5.20
C ALA A 94 -3.12 -17.22 4.78
N LYS A 95 -3.34 -16.16 5.57
CA LYS A 95 -4.38 -15.15 5.25
C LYS A 95 -4.07 -14.39 3.96
N LEU A 96 -2.79 -14.17 3.66
CA LEU A 96 -2.40 -13.57 2.38
C LEU A 96 -2.82 -14.47 1.20
N LYS A 97 -2.52 -15.78 1.28
CA LYS A 97 -2.93 -16.76 0.25
C LYS A 97 -4.45 -16.76 0.08
N ASP A 98 -5.22 -16.77 1.17
CA ASP A 98 -6.68 -16.78 1.11
C ASP A 98 -7.28 -15.53 0.46
N VAL A 99 -6.65 -14.37 0.67
CA VAL A 99 -7.10 -13.11 0.04
C VAL A 99 -6.72 -13.09 -1.45
N LEU A 100 -5.54 -13.61 -1.80
CA LEU A 100 -5.09 -13.70 -3.19
C LEU A 100 -5.88 -14.71 -4.03
N THR A 101 -6.41 -15.79 -3.44
CA THR A 101 -7.28 -16.75 -4.18
C THR A 101 -8.64 -16.16 -4.49
N LYS A 102 -9.18 -15.31 -3.60
CA LYS A 102 -10.49 -14.63 -3.78
C LYS A 102 -10.43 -13.42 -4.72
N PHE A 103 -9.25 -13.13 -5.26
CA PHE A 103 -8.93 -11.90 -5.96
C PHE A 103 -9.67 -11.69 -7.30
N LYS A 104 -10.18 -12.76 -7.92
CA LYS A 104 -11.00 -12.65 -9.14
C LYS A 104 -12.30 -11.87 -8.91
N ASN A 105 -12.85 -11.92 -7.69
CA ASN A 105 -14.15 -11.33 -7.36
C ASN A 105 -14.05 -9.91 -6.78
N PHE A 106 -12.83 -9.41 -6.63
CA PHE A 106 -12.55 -8.09 -6.06
C PHE A 106 -12.94 -6.96 -7.01
N ARG A 107 -13.80 -6.07 -6.52
CA ARG A 107 -14.17 -4.80 -7.13
C ARG A 107 -13.60 -3.69 -6.23
N GLY A 108 -12.65 -2.94 -6.77
CA GLY A 108 -11.87 -1.92 -6.07
C GLY A 108 -12.63 -0.62 -5.76
N PRO A 109 -11.96 0.32 -5.05
CA PRO A 109 -10.56 0.26 -4.66
C PRO A 109 -10.34 -0.62 -3.42
N ILE A 110 -9.35 -1.50 -3.50
CA ILE A 110 -9.01 -2.42 -2.41
C ILE A 110 -7.64 -2.07 -1.85
N MET A 111 -7.51 -2.12 -0.52
CA MET A 111 -6.23 -2.06 0.17
C MET A 111 -5.94 -3.41 0.82
N ILE A 112 -4.77 -3.97 0.53
CA ILE A 112 -4.22 -5.13 1.23
C ILE A 112 -3.08 -4.61 2.11
N LEU A 113 -3.35 -4.42 3.39
CA LEU A 113 -2.37 -3.95 4.37
C LEU A 113 -1.65 -5.16 4.96
N VAL A 114 -0.40 -5.37 4.60
CA VAL A 114 0.43 -6.51 5.02
C VAL A 114 1.38 -6.05 6.11
N LYS A 115 1.16 -6.52 7.35
CA LYS A 115 2.16 -6.37 8.40
C LYS A 115 3.36 -7.25 8.08
N VAL A 116 4.54 -6.63 8.09
CA VAL A 116 5.82 -7.28 7.83
C VAL A 116 6.81 -6.91 8.93
N GLU A 117 7.81 -7.75 9.13
CA GLU A 117 8.90 -7.48 10.06
C GLU A 117 9.96 -6.60 9.37
N SER A 118 10.66 -5.78 10.14
CA SER A 118 11.84 -5.06 9.68
C SER A 118 12.98 -6.03 9.36
N SER A 119 13.71 -5.80 8.28
CA SER A 119 14.90 -6.57 7.91
C SER A 119 16.03 -6.33 8.91
N LYS A 120 16.68 -7.41 9.34
CA LYS A 120 17.99 -7.34 10.03
C LYS A 120 19.16 -7.33 9.05
N LYS A 121 18.90 -7.56 7.75
CA LYS A 121 19.91 -7.55 6.70
C LYS A 121 20.05 -6.15 6.13
N ILE A 122 21.24 -5.56 6.33
CA ILE A 122 21.70 -4.39 5.58
C ILE A 122 21.98 -4.86 4.14
N SER A 123 21.49 -4.11 3.15
CA SER A 123 21.71 -4.44 1.74
C SER A 123 23.20 -4.38 1.41
N SER A 124 23.70 -5.39 0.68
CA SER A 124 25.10 -5.42 0.20
C SER A 124 25.46 -4.27 -0.74
N ARG A 125 24.50 -3.45 -1.18
CA ARG A 125 24.74 -2.24 -1.97
C ARG A 125 25.49 -1.15 -1.21
N VAL A 126 25.58 -1.24 0.11
CA VAL A 126 26.41 -0.36 0.94
C VAL A 126 27.41 -1.24 1.71
N GLN A 127 28.41 -1.76 1.00
CA GLN A 127 29.67 -2.14 1.64
C GLN A 127 30.55 -0.88 1.59
N LEU A 128 30.80 -0.29 2.76
CA LEU A 128 31.85 0.72 2.93
C LEU A 128 33.22 0.04 2.88
#